data_AF-A0A7J0F022-F1
#
_entry.id   AF-A0A7J0F022-F1
#
_cell.length_a   1.000
_cell.length_b   1.000
_cell.length_c   1.000
_cell.angle_alpha   90.00
_cell.angle_beta   90.00
_cell.angle_gamma   90.00
#
_symmetry.space_group_name_H-M   'P 1'
#
loop_
_entity.id
_entity.type
_entity.pdbx_description
1 polymer ?
#
loop_
_entity_poly.entity_id
_entity_poly.type
_entity_poly.pdbx_seq_one_letter_code
_entity_poly.pdbx_strand_id
1 'polypeptide(L)'
;MARIATAILLLQLIPGALSWGKEGHYAICKIAEGYLSEDASAAVKELLPDYAEGDLASVCSWADEIRRSYRWRWSGPLHYIDTPDFRCNYSYSITRDIPIHHNGFLSESHPYCKHGDCHDSKGHQNMCATGAIYNYTMQLMSAYNNPNSGMKYNLTEALLFLAHIMGDVHQENSTEHCPEAVTP
;
A
#
# COMPACT_ATOMS: atom_id res chain seq x y z
N MET A 1 -27.52 -20.64 -29.73
CA MET A 1 -27.52 -19.17 -29.59
C MET A 1 -28.10 -18.71 -28.26
N ALA A 2 -29.39 -18.96 -27.96
CA ALA A 2 -30.02 -18.53 -26.70
C ALA A 2 -29.30 -18.99 -25.42
N ARG A 3 -28.88 -20.27 -25.35
CA ARG A 3 -28.16 -20.83 -24.19
C ARG A 3 -26.78 -20.20 -23.95
N ILE A 4 -26.11 -19.75 -25.00
CA ILE A 4 -24.81 -19.07 -24.92
C ILE A 4 -25.01 -17.62 -24.47
N ALA A 5 -26.02 -16.94 -25.00
CA ALA A 5 -26.39 -15.59 -24.58
C ALA A 5 -26.78 -15.54 -23.09
N THR A 6 -27.54 -16.53 -22.60
CA THR A 6 -27.87 -16.65 -21.16
C THR A 6 -26.61 -16.89 -20.31
N ALA A 7 -25.67 -17.72 -20.77
CA ALA A 7 -24.42 -17.96 -20.03
C ALA A 7 -23.53 -16.70 -19.93
N ILE A 8 -23.42 -15.91 -21.01
CA ILE A 8 -22.67 -14.64 -21.02
C ILE A 8 -23.35 -13.61 -20.10
N LEU A 9 -24.68 -13.53 -20.13
CA LEU A 9 -25.45 -12.63 -19.26
C LEU A 9 -25.28 -12.98 -17.76
N LEU A 10 -25.23 -14.27 -17.44
CA LEU A 10 -25.00 -14.74 -16.06
C LEU A 10 -23.57 -14.48 -15.58
N LEU A 11 -22.57 -14.46 -16.47
CA LEU A 11 -21.17 -14.20 -16.13
C LEU A 11 -20.91 -12.74 -15.71
N GLN A 12 -21.73 -11.80 -16.19
CA GLN A 12 -21.68 -10.38 -15.83
C GLN A 12 -22.26 -10.08 -14.43
N LEU A 13 -22.93 -11.05 -13.81
CA LEU A 13 -23.54 -10.91 -12.47
C LEU A 13 -22.63 -11.39 -11.34
N ILE A 14 -21.41 -11.83 -11.64
CA ILE A 14 -20.40 -12.11 -10.62
C ILE A 14 -19.77 -10.76 -10.25
N PRO A 15 -19.94 -10.25 -9.01
CA PRO A 15 -19.12 -9.15 -8.53
C PRO A 15 -17.68 -9.66 -8.49
N GLY A 16 -16.91 -9.34 -9.53
CA GLY A 16 -15.48 -9.56 -9.51
C GLY A 16 -14.88 -8.48 -8.63
N ALA A 17 -14.33 -8.85 -7.48
CA ALA A 17 -13.41 -7.96 -6.77
C ALA A 17 -12.24 -7.68 -7.72
N LEU A 18 -12.20 -6.47 -8.28
CA LEU A 18 -11.12 -6.04 -9.17
C LEU A 18 -9.93 -5.65 -8.31
N SER A 19 -9.25 -6.65 -7.76
CA SER A 19 -7.92 -6.43 -7.21
C SER A 19 -6.98 -6.00 -8.35
N TRP A 20 -6.17 -4.97 -8.11
CA TRP A 20 -5.14 -4.59 -9.05
C TRP A 20 -4.19 -5.77 -9.26
N GLY A 21 -4.20 -6.29 -10.48
CA GLY A 21 -3.11 -7.11 -10.98
C GLY A 21 -1.98 -6.22 -11.51
N LYS A 22 -1.05 -6.84 -12.24
CA LYS A 22 0.04 -6.13 -12.94
C LYS A 22 -0.46 -4.94 -13.76
N GLU A 23 -1.56 -5.11 -14.49
CA GLU A 23 -2.16 -4.06 -15.32
C GLU A 23 -2.71 -2.87 -14.51
N GLY A 24 -3.22 -3.14 -13.30
CA GLY A 24 -3.72 -2.12 -12.39
C GLY A 24 -2.61 -1.20 -11.89
N HIS A 25 -1.54 -1.81 -11.38
CA HIS A 25 -0.36 -1.07 -10.95
C HIS A 25 0.31 -0.34 -12.11
N TYR A 26 0.36 -0.95 -13.30
CA TYR A 26 0.85 -0.29 -14.50
C TYR A 26 0.03 0.97 -14.79
N ALA A 27 -1.31 0.85 -14.85
CA ALA A 27 -2.19 1.97 -15.17
C ALA A 27 -2.07 3.13 -14.15
N ILE A 28 -2.10 2.83 -12.85
CA ILE A 28 -1.97 3.85 -11.80
C ILE A 28 -0.63 4.59 -11.91
N CYS A 29 0.47 3.84 -12.06
CA CYS A 29 1.78 4.46 -12.20
C CYS A 29 1.90 5.25 -13.50
N LYS A 30 1.33 4.78 -14.60
CA LYS A 30 1.34 5.50 -15.88
C LYS A 30 0.60 6.83 -15.79
N ILE A 31 -0.52 6.86 -15.06
CA ILE A 31 -1.23 8.10 -14.76
C ILE A 31 -0.31 8.99 -13.91
N ALA A 32 0.27 8.48 -12.82
CA ALA A 32 1.13 9.25 -11.93
C ALA A 32 2.32 9.90 -12.65
N GLU A 33 2.98 9.19 -13.56
CA GLU A 33 4.08 9.73 -14.38
C GLU A 33 3.69 10.99 -15.16
N GLY A 34 2.45 11.04 -15.69
CA GLY A 34 1.94 12.18 -16.42
C GLY A 34 1.71 13.43 -15.57
N TYR A 35 1.72 13.30 -14.25
CA TYR A 35 1.53 14.40 -13.28
C TYR A 35 2.81 14.75 -12.51
N LEU A 36 3.94 14.08 -12.77
CA LEU A 36 5.22 14.43 -12.14
C LEU A 36 5.71 15.78 -12.66
N SER A 37 6.30 16.60 -11.77
CA SER A 37 7.09 17.77 -12.18
C SER A 37 8.34 17.33 -12.94
N GLU A 38 8.98 18.26 -13.65
CA GLU A 38 10.23 17.98 -14.37
C GLU A 38 11.32 17.43 -13.42
N ASP A 39 11.51 18.08 -12.27
CA ASP A 39 12.47 17.64 -11.24
C ASP A 39 12.14 16.25 -10.70
N ALA A 40 10.85 15.96 -10.44
CA ALA A 40 10.42 14.65 -9.94
C ALA A 40 10.59 13.56 -11.01
N SER A 41 10.29 13.86 -12.28
CA SER A 41 10.50 12.94 -13.40
C SER A 41 11.97 12.62 -13.59
N ALA A 42 12.86 13.63 -13.47
CA ALA A 42 14.30 13.42 -13.55
C ALA A 42 14.81 12.52 -12.43
N ALA A 43 14.41 12.80 -11.17
CA ALA A 43 14.79 11.98 -10.03
C ALA A 43 14.26 10.55 -10.11
N VAL A 44 13.01 10.35 -10.59
CA VAL A 44 12.45 9.02 -10.84
C VAL A 44 13.31 8.27 -11.86
N LYS A 45 13.61 8.88 -13.01
CA LYS A 45 14.42 8.25 -14.07
C LYS A 45 15.83 7.91 -13.62
N GLU A 46 16.43 8.71 -12.75
CA GLU A 46 17.75 8.42 -12.16
C GLU A 46 17.71 7.19 -11.24
N LEU A 47 16.62 6.99 -10.51
CA LEU A 47 16.46 5.86 -9.59
C LEU A 47 15.97 4.58 -10.26
N LEU A 48 15.38 4.68 -11.45
CA LEU A 48 14.88 3.52 -12.18
C LEU A 48 16.02 2.62 -12.67
N PRO A 49 15.84 1.30 -12.65
CA PRO A 49 16.83 0.39 -13.22
C PRO A 49 16.84 0.49 -14.75
N ASP A 50 17.99 0.24 -15.38
CA ASP A 50 18.18 0.38 -16.84
C ASP A 50 17.13 -0.35 -17.68
N TYR A 51 16.70 -1.54 -17.25
CA TYR A 51 15.71 -2.36 -17.97
C TYR A 51 14.29 -1.77 -17.94
N ALA A 52 14.02 -0.79 -17.07
CA ALA A 52 12.75 -0.07 -17.07
C ALA A 52 12.66 0.97 -18.20
N GLU A 53 13.78 1.28 -18.87
CA GLU A 53 13.86 2.24 -19.98
C GLU A 53 13.24 3.62 -19.66
N GLY A 54 13.31 4.02 -18.38
CA GLY A 54 12.74 5.26 -17.87
C GLY A 54 11.22 5.26 -17.68
N ASP A 55 10.55 4.10 -17.80
CA ASP A 55 9.12 3.89 -17.57
C ASP A 55 8.87 3.30 -16.17
N LEU A 56 8.45 4.12 -15.22
CA LEU A 56 8.08 3.70 -13.86
C LEU A 56 6.95 2.68 -13.88
N ALA A 57 5.98 2.84 -14.78
CA ALA A 57 4.84 1.93 -14.86
C ALA A 57 5.27 0.49 -15.16
N SER A 58 6.33 0.30 -15.95
CA SER A 58 6.86 -1.02 -16.31
C SER A 58 7.34 -1.85 -15.11
N VAL A 59 7.71 -1.19 -14.01
CA VAL A 59 8.25 -1.80 -12.78
C VAL A 59 7.33 -1.66 -11.57
N CYS A 60 6.14 -1.08 -11.72
CA CYS A 60 5.23 -0.89 -10.60
C CYS A 60 4.62 -2.18 -10.04
N SER A 61 4.75 -3.32 -10.73
CA SER A 61 4.38 -4.64 -10.16
C SER A 61 5.50 -5.32 -9.38
N TRP A 62 6.70 -4.73 -9.32
CA TRP A 62 7.90 -5.38 -8.77
C TRP A 62 7.75 -5.82 -7.31
N ALA A 63 7.11 -5.01 -6.45
CA ALA A 63 6.91 -5.35 -5.04
C ALA A 63 6.09 -6.65 -4.86
N ASP A 64 5.12 -6.85 -5.76
CA ASP A 64 4.24 -8.00 -5.79
C ASP A 64 4.96 -9.28 -6.26
N GLU A 65 5.97 -9.12 -7.11
CA GLU A 65 6.86 -10.19 -7.58
C GLU A 65 7.83 -10.60 -6.48
N ILE A 66 8.50 -9.61 -5.85
CA ILE A 66 9.54 -9.92 -4.87
C ILE A 66 8.99 -10.46 -3.56
N ARG A 67 7.81 -10.06 -3.09
CA ARG A 67 7.22 -10.58 -1.82
C ARG A 67 7.05 -12.10 -1.81
N ARG A 68 7.00 -12.74 -2.98
CA ARG A 68 6.93 -14.21 -3.14
C ARG A 68 8.27 -14.90 -2.85
N SER A 69 9.38 -14.17 -2.96
CA SER A 69 10.71 -14.65 -2.67
C SER A 69 10.93 -14.79 -1.17
N TYR A 70 11.61 -15.87 -0.75
CA TYR A 70 11.84 -16.16 0.67
C TYR A 70 12.45 -14.98 1.46
N ARG A 71 13.44 -14.30 0.87
CA ARG A 71 14.12 -13.13 1.46
C ARG A 71 13.18 -11.93 1.72
N TRP A 72 12.08 -11.84 0.99
CA TRP A 72 11.20 -10.68 0.96
C TRP A 72 9.80 -10.97 1.50
N ARG A 73 9.54 -12.16 2.05
CA ARG A 73 8.24 -12.50 2.64
C ARG A 73 7.77 -11.52 3.72
N TRP A 74 8.71 -10.85 4.38
CA TRP A 74 8.43 -9.83 5.38
C TRP A 74 7.69 -8.61 4.81
N SER A 75 7.76 -8.35 3.49
CA SER A 75 7.07 -7.22 2.86
C SER A 75 5.60 -7.50 2.57
N GLY A 76 5.13 -8.75 2.71
CA GLY A 76 3.74 -9.14 2.43
C GLY A 76 2.69 -8.26 3.12
N PRO A 77 2.80 -8.03 4.45
CA PRO A 77 1.88 -7.15 5.18
C PRO A 77 1.87 -5.69 4.71
N LEU A 78 2.87 -5.24 3.95
CA LEU A 78 2.96 -3.84 3.49
C LEU A 78 1.97 -3.51 2.37
N HIS A 79 1.28 -4.50 1.80
CA HIS A 79 0.37 -4.33 0.67
C HIS A 79 -1.09 -4.07 1.07
N TYR A 80 -1.41 -4.11 2.36
CA TYR A 80 -2.78 -3.99 2.83
C TYR A 80 -2.85 -3.39 4.24
N ILE A 81 -4.07 -3.14 4.69
CA ILE A 81 -4.41 -2.71 6.05
C ILE A 81 -5.55 -3.61 6.52
N ASP A 82 -5.27 -4.41 7.56
CA ASP A 82 -6.30 -5.24 8.18
C ASP A 82 -7.03 -4.41 9.26
N THR A 83 -8.23 -3.96 8.93
CA THR A 83 -9.13 -3.33 9.91
C THR A 83 -10.01 -4.42 10.54
N PRO A 84 -10.37 -4.32 11.84
CA PRO A 84 -11.27 -5.30 12.46
C PRO A 84 -12.64 -5.31 11.77
N ASP A 85 -13.16 -6.48 11.42
CA ASP A 85 -14.37 -6.64 10.58
C ASP A 85 -15.59 -5.83 11.07
N PHE A 86 -15.75 -5.68 12.38
CA PHE A 86 -16.87 -4.95 12.99
C PHE A 86 -16.69 -3.43 13.00
N ARG A 87 -15.59 -2.90 12.44
CA ARG A 87 -15.29 -1.47 12.37
C ARG A 87 -15.09 -1.03 10.92
N CYS A 88 -15.97 -0.15 10.45
CA CYS A 88 -15.76 0.59 9.21
C CYS A 88 -15.04 1.91 9.47
N ASN A 89 -13.89 1.81 10.14
CA ASN A 89 -12.98 2.92 10.34
C ASN A 89 -11.54 2.43 10.36
N TYR A 90 -10.62 3.33 10.00
CA TYR A 90 -9.19 3.12 10.12
C TYR A 90 -8.63 4.05 11.21
N SER A 91 -7.89 3.47 12.15
CA SER A 91 -7.20 4.18 13.22
C SER A 91 -5.70 3.93 13.13
N TYR A 92 -4.97 4.92 12.63
CA TYR A 92 -3.52 4.89 12.67
C TYR A 92 -3.01 5.50 13.98
N SER A 93 -2.43 4.67 14.85
CA SER A 93 -1.67 5.15 16.00
C SER A 93 -0.19 4.96 15.72
N ILE A 94 0.55 6.05 15.46
CA ILE A 94 2.00 5.95 15.41
C ILE A 94 2.45 5.68 16.85
N THR A 95 2.99 4.49 17.13
CA THR A 95 3.81 4.29 18.33
C THR A 95 5.14 5.02 18.10
N ARG A 96 5.11 6.36 18.10
CA ARG A 96 6.24 7.10 18.64
C ARG A 96 6.12 6.87 20.14
N ASP A 97 7.24 6.68 20.82
CA ASP A 97 7.32 6.81 22.28
C ASP A 97 7.05 8.28 22.71
N ILE A 98 5.96 8.87 22.23
CA ILE A 98 5.48 10.21 22.60
C ILE A 98 4.17 9.97 23.36
N PRO A 99 4.11 10.35 24.64
CA PRO A 99 2.87 10.31 25.40
C PRO A 99 1.94 11.39 24.85
N ILE A 100 1.08 11.03 23.91
CA ILE A 100 -0.10 11.83 23.59
C ILE A 100 -1.06 11.72 24.77
N HIS A 101 -0.90 12.65 25.72
CA HIS A 101 -1.96 13.02 26.65
C HIS A 101 -3.11 13.65 25.86
N HIS A 102 -3.99 12.83 25.28
CA HIS A 102 -5.35 13.26 25.00
C HIS A 102 -6.19 13.00 26.24
N ASN A 103 -6.80 14.08 26.73
CA ASN A 103 -7.65 14.15 27.91
C ASN A 103 -8.61 12.97 28.02
N GLY A 104 -8.34 12.13 29.02
CA GLY A 104 -9.34 11.47 29.88
C GLY A 104 -10.66 11.06 29.23
N PHE A 105 -10.64 10.01 28.42
CA PHE A 105 -11.73 9.04 28.43
C PHE A 105 -11.10 7.67 28.18
N LEU A 106 -11.00 6.89 29.26
CA LEU A 106 -10.62 5.49 29.18
C LEU A 106 -11.72 4.77 28.41
N SER A 107 -11.56 4.67 27.09
CA SER A 107 -12.29 3.67 26.31
C SER A 107 -11.89 2.33 26.88
N GLU A 108 -12.81 1.73 27.62
CA GLU A 108 -12.67 0.42 28.23
C GLU A 108 -12.08 -0.58 27.24
N SER A 109 -11.10 -1.29 27.76
CA SER A 109 -10.38 -2.40 27.18
C SER A 109 -11.31 -3.40 26.48
N HIS A 110 -11.35 -3.35 25.15
CA HIS A 110 -11.37 -4.61 24.38
C HIS A 110 -9.95 -5.19 24.42
N PRO A 111 -9.76 -6.43 24.90
CA PRO A 111 -8.43 -7.04 25.02
C PRO A 111 -7.66 -7.18 23.69
N TYR A 112 -8.32 -6.90 22.56
CA TYR A 112 -7.78 -7.05 21.21
C TYR A 112 -7.39 -5.74 20.49
N CYS A 113 -7.78 -4.55 20.97
CA CYS A 113 -7.57 -3.29 20.21
C CYS A 113 -6.74 -2.27 20.98
N LYS A 114 -5.54 -2.62 21.43
CA LYS A 114 -4.64 -1.68 22.13
C LYS A 114 -3.68 -0.93 21.22
N HIS A 115 -3.51 -1.32 19.97
CA HIS A 115 -2.57 -0.73 19.02
C HIS A 115 -3.34 -0.43 17.72
N GLY A 116 -3.08 0.70 17.07
CA GLY A 116 -3.79 1.11 15.85
C GLY A 116 -3.68 0.05 14.73
N ASP A 117 -4.51 0.15 13.71
CA ASP A 117 -4.79 -0.91 12.73
C ASP A 117 -3.59 -1.20 11.77
N CYS A 118 -2.45 -0.54 11.95
CA CYS A 118 -1.25 -0.73 11.14
C CYS A 118 -0.24 -1.66 11.83
N HIS A 119 -0.46 -2.96 11.71
CA HIS A 119 0.45 -3.98 12.22
C HIS A 119 0.38 -5.26 11.36
N ASP A 120 1.38 -6.13 11.48
CA ASP A 120 1.31 -7.46 10.87
C ASP A 120 0.50 -8.45 11.73
N SER A 121 0.31 -9.67 11.22
CA SER A 121 -0.36 -10.77 11.95
C SER A 121 0.29 -11.17 13.28
N LYS A 122 1.54 -10.73 13.54
CA LYS A 122 2.27 -10.96 14.80
C LYS A 122 2.20 -9.75 15.73
N GLY A 123 1.52 -8.67 15.33
CA GLY A 123 1.39 -7.42 16.09
C GLY A 123 2.59 -6.48 15.97
N HIS A 124 3.53 -6.73 15.05
CA HIS A 124 4.62 -5.79 14.80
C HIS A 124 4.05 -4.49 14.20
N GLN A 125 4.25 -3.38 14.90
CA GLN A 125 3.72 -2.07 14.53
C GLN A 125 4.33 -1.54 13.23
N ASN A 126 3.56 -0.71 12.51
CA ASN A 126 3.91 -0.07 11.24
C ASN A 126 4.12 -1.04 10.05
N MET A 127 3.80 -2.32 10.22
CA MET A 127 3.87 -3.34 9.17
C MET A 127 2.55 -3.40 8.39
N CYS A 128 2.19 -2.30 7.74
CA CYS A 128 1.02 -2.17 6.87
C CYS A 128 1.31 -1.19 5.71
N ALA A 129 0.37 -1.02 4.79
CA ALA A 129 0.51 -0.07 3.67
C ALA A 129 0.79 1.39 4.09
N THR A 130 0.05 1.95 5.06
CA THR A 130 0.31 3.33 5.53
C THR A 130 1.69 3.47 6.18
N GLY A 131 2.12 2.48 6.95
CA GLY A 131 3.45 2.46 7.58
C GLY A 131 4.56 2.40 6.53
N ALA A 132 4.37 1.62 5.47
CA ALA A 132 5.29 1.56 4.34
C ALA A 132 5.36 2.87 3.55
N ILE A 133 4.22 3.50 3.25
CA ILE A 133 4.17 4.82 2.61
C ILE A 133 5.00 5.82 3.42
N TYR A 134 4.79 5.89 4.73
CA TYR A 134 5.55 6.77 5.61
C TYR A 134 7.05 6.46 5.57
N ASN A 135 7.43 5.20 5.69
CA ASN A 135 8.83 4.75 5.70
C ASN A 135 9.56 5.13 4.40
N TYR A 136 9.04 4.71 3.25
CA TYR A 136 9.71 4.91 1.96
C TYR A 136 9.69 6.37 1.51
N THR A 137 8.64 7.13 1.86
CA THR A 137 8.63 8.59 1.67
C THR A 137 9.76 9.24 2.48
N MET A 138 9.94 8.86 3.75
CA MET A 138 11.01 9.40 4.59
C MET A 138 12.41 9.05 4.06
N GLN A 139 12.61 7.85 3.49
CA GLN A 139 13.89 7.47 2.88
C GLN A 139 14.22 8.37 1.67
N LEU A 140 13.27 8.56 0.75
CA LEU A 140 13.44 9.42 -0.43
C LEU A 140 13.66 10.90 -0.03
N MET A 141 12.87 11.42 0.90
CA MET A 141 13.02 12.78 1.41
C MET A 141 14.34 12.99 2.16
N SER A 142 14.81 11.99 2.92
CA SER A 142 16.07 12.09 3.66
C SER A 142 17.27 12.14 2.72
N ALA A 143 17.23 11.36 1.63
CA ALA A 143 18.26 11.40 0.60
C ALA A 143 18.32 12.75 -0.10
N TYR A 144 17.16 13.34 -0.40
CA TYR A 144 17.08 14.66 -1.04
C TYR A 144 17.60 15.78 -0.11
N ASN A 145 17.16 15.81 1.15
CA ASN A 145 17.48 16.90 2.08
C ASN A 145 18.89 16.81 2.69
N ASN A 146 19.43 15.59 2.81
CA ASN A 146 20.73 15.36 3.43
C ASN A 146 21.54 14.30 2.66
N PRO A 147 22.13 14.67 1.51
CA PRO A 147 22.89 13.72 0.68
C PRO A 147 24.15 13.17 1.37
N ASN A 148 24.62 13.80 2.46
CA ASN A 148 25.75 13.35 3.28
C ASN A 148 25.35 12.52 4.50
N SER A 149 24.06 12.18 4.62
CA SER A 149 23.58 11.24 5.61
C SER A 149 24.33 9.91 5.46
N GLY A 150 25.03 9.47 6.52
CA GLY A 150 25.68 8.16 6.54
C GLY A 150 24.72 6.97 6.45
N MET A 151 23.40 7.19 6.34
CA MET A 151 22.39 6.16 6.10
C MET A 151 22.38 5.78 4.62
N LYS A 152 22.74 4.54 4.32
CA LYS A 152 22.71 3.96 2.96
C LYS A 152 21.38 3.24 2.74
N TYR A 153 20.37 3.96 2.23
CA TYR A 153 19.12 3.35 1.77
C TYR A 153 19.25 2.91 0.30
N ASN A 154 18.53 1.85 -0.08
CA ASN A 154 18.33 1.53 -1.49
C ASN A 154 17.14 2.36 -2.01
N LEU A 155 17.44 3.51 -2.60
CA LEU A 155 16.42 4.48 -3.04
C LEU A 155 15.59 3.98 -4.22
N THR A 156 16.15 3.11 -5.06
CA THR A 156 15.39 2.40 -6.09
C THR A 156 14.32 1.52 -5.46
N GLU A 157 14.67 0.69 -4.47
CA GLU A 157 13.68 -0.13 -3.76
C GLU A 157 12.61 0.74 -3.08
N ALA A 158 13.02 1.85 -2.44
CA ALA A 158 12.09 2.78 -1.80
C ALA A 158 11.09 3.38 -2.79
N LEU A 159 11.55 3.81 -3.96
CA LEU A 159 10.70 4.31 -5.04
C LEU A 159 9.72 3.23 -5.53
N LEU A 160 10.21 2.02 -5.80
CA LEU A 160 9.38 0.93 -6.33
C LEU A 160 8.30 0.48 -5.34
N PHE A 161 8.65 0.35 -4.05
CA PHE A 161 7.67 0.07 -3.00
C PHE A 161 6.66 1.19 -2.87
N LEU A 162 7.10 2.46 -2.81
CA LEU A 162 6.18 3.58 -2.65
C LEU A 162 5.18 3.67 -3.81
N ALA A 163 5.67 3.57 -5.06
CA ALA A 163 4.82 3.62 -6.24
C ALA A 163 3.79 2.48 -6.26
N HIS A 164 4.21 1.27 -5.89
CA HIS A 164 3.30 0.12 -5.81
C HIS A 164 2.24 0.29 -4.73
N ILE A 165 2.64 0.61 -3.50
CA ILE A 165 1.76 0.66 -2.32
C ILE A 165 0.78 1.84 -2.42
N MET A 166 1.16 2.94 -3.08
CA MET A 166 0.21 4.01 -3.41
C MET A 166 -0.91 3.51 -4.34
N GLY A 167 -0.66 2.51 -5.19
CA GLY A 167 -1.71 1.82 -5.93
C GLY A 167 -2.55 0.90 -5.05
N ASP A 168 -1.91 0.11 -4.18
CA ASP A 168 -2.58 -0.81 -3.25
C ASP A 168 -3.61 -0.07 -2.39
N VAL A 169 -3.25 1.05 -1.75
CA VAL A 169 -4.19 1.76 -0.85
C VAL A 169 -5.43 2.33 -1.54
N HIS A 170 -5.41 2.45 -2.87
CA HIS A 170 -6.57 2.89 -3.66
C HIS A 170 -7.40 1.70 -4.18
N GLN A 171 -7.01 0.46 -3.89
CA GLN A 171 -7.83 -0.71 -4.14
C GLN A 171 -8.91 -0.82 -3.05
N GLU A 172 -10.15 -1.05 -3.45
CA GLU A 172 -11.28 -1.22 -2.52
C GLU A 172 -11.07 -2.38 -1.52
N ASN A 173 -10.51 -3.49 -1.98
CA ASN A 173 -10.38 -4.72 -1.17
C ASN A 173 -9.12 -4.80 -0.28
N SER A 174 -8.22 -3.83 -0.33
CA SER A 174 -7.01 -3.81 0.54
C SER A 174 -7.25 -3.15 1.90
N THR A 175 -8.47 -2.63 2.12
CA THR A 175 -8.87 -1.94 3.36
C THR A 175 -10.15 -2.47 4.00
N GLU A 176 -10.88 -3.40 3.35
CA GLU A 176 -12.24 -3.78 3.76
C GLU A 176 -12.40 -5.26 4.11
N HIS A 177 -12.74 -5.49 5.37
CA HIS A 177 -13.53 -6.65 5.81
C HIS A 177 -14.79 -6.16 6.56
N CYS A 178 -15.41 -5.06 6.12
CA CYS A 178 -16.69 -4.65 6.68
C CYS A 178 -17.79 -5.62 6.21
N PRO A 179 -18.57 -6.25 7.11
CA PRO A 179 -19.80 -6.89 6.68
C PRO A 179 -20.67 -5.82 6.04
N GLU A 180 -21.18 -6.10 4.83
CA GLU A 180 -22.15 -5.25 4.16
C GLU A 180 -23.17 -4.79 5.20
N ALA A 181 -23.31 -3.47 5.35
CA ALA A 181 -24.25 -2.90 6.28
C ALA A 181 -25.60 -3.60 6.05
N VAL A 182 -26.06 -4.37 7.04
CA VAL A 182 -27.42 -4.91 7.03
C VAL A 182 -28.31 -3.68 6.99
N THR A 183 -28.81 -3.38 5.79
CA THR A 183 -29.79 -2.31 5.58
C THR A 183 -30.99 -2.63 6.47
N PRO A 184 -31.48 -1.68 7.29
CA PRO A 184 -32.68 -1.88 8.08
C PRO A 184 -33.91 -2.15 7.20
#